data_AF-A0A2N6T7T6-F1
#
_entry.id   AF-A0A2N6T7T6-F1
#
_cell.length_a   1.000
_cell.length_b   1.000
_cell.length_c   1.000
_cell.angle_alpha   90.00
_cell.angle_beta   90.00
_cell.angle_gamma   90.00
#
_symmetry.space_group_name_H-M   'P 1'
#
loop_
_entity.id
_entity.type
_entity.pdbx_description
1 polymer ?
#
loop_
_entity_poly.entity_id
_entity_poly.type
_entity_poly.pdbx_seq_one_letter_code
_entity_poly.pdbx_strand_id
1 'polypeptide(L)'
;MWRGLITPWVARFFRYRESRQDLTAVLPKHLDPVQEIPCRTVRPKFLRRVYVHPENATNEQIHRAKKLCEACPLLETCAKDAMSAGDSFAGDLRGPANGVIQAGVLCRGDKDTLDKLESIAGVKAAQHEKKPKRIIFGQPCRSCGAPMVKWSRNQPRLPDGYVAHRGRGFCTGCRAAYKKDLEDWRAKHPEDALKKAVVRKPIDRKRTSLGTFPGRITTALKAGDTQQAEALMYQWVLEKDRQAVRVAIARGYRKVHLPGREAKFNAAIRAWQDCPGATARVVADRARVAEDTALKAAVALRLAGHPEFVNHPTRMGEERERKLRVKWGRKMFRQWETKQRYNIAKGLLRDRPDLTQREIAAFAGVGLDTVSRLNTGTLDRHRAKDRKRKTAGRA
;
A
#
# COMPACT_ATOMS: atom_id res chain seq x y z
N MET A 1 -27.95 42.61 -33.50
CA MET A 1 -27.91 42.41 -32.03
C MET A 1 -27.78 40.93 -31.73
N TRP A 2 -26.57 40.36 -31.58
CA TRP A 2 -26.31 39.10 -30.84
C TRP A 2 -24.82 39.11 -30.47
N ARG A 3 -24.51 39.67 -29.30
CA ARG A 3 -23.20 39.59 -28.65
C ARG A 3 -23.44 39.00 -27.25
N GLY A 4 -22.60 38.05 -26.87
CA GLY A 4 -22.39 37.69 -25.47
C GLY A 4 -22.75 36.25 -25.15
N LEU A 5 -21.73 35.44 -24.92
CA LEU A 5 -21.52 34.62 -23.71
C LEU A 5 -20.35 33.65 -23.96
N ILE A 6 -19.12 34.17 -23.91
CA ILE A 6 -17.92 33.36 -23.68
C ILE A 6 -17.63 33.46 -22.18
N THR A 7 -17.65 32.31 -21.51
CA THR A 7 -17.53 32.19 -20.05
C THR A 7 -16.08 32.37 -19.55
N PRO A 8 -15.86 32.77 -18.27
CA PRO A 8 -14.56 33.26 -17.76
C PRO A 8 -13.48 32.19 -17.52
N TRP A 9 -13.70 30.95 -17.94
CA TRP A 9 -12.82 29.82 -17.58
C TRP A 9 -11.55 29.71 -18.44
N VAL A 10 -11.57 30.20 -19.68
CA VAL A 10 -10.44 30.06 -20.62
C VAL A 10 -9.30 31.05 -20.30
N ALA A 11 -9.61 32.23 -19.75
CA ALA A 11 -8.61 33.25 -19.43
C ALA A 11 -7.67 32.87 -18.26
N ARG A 12 -8.06 31.90 -17.41
CA ARG A 12 -7.24 31.47 -16.27
C ARG A 12 -6.18 30.43 -16.64
N PHE A 13 -6.31 29.77 -17.80
CA PHE A 13 -5.34 28.76 -18.25
C PHE A 13 -4.13 29.38 -18.96
N PHE A 14 -4.26 30.57 -19.56
CA PHE A 14 -3.17 31.22 -20.28
C PHE A 14 -2.16 31.94 -19.38
N ARG A 15 -2.56 32.53 -18.24
CA ARG A 15 -1.61 33.20 -17.33
C ARG A 15 -0.66 32.26 -16.58
N TYR A 16 -0.92 30.95 -16.55
CA TYR A 16 -0.02 29.98 -15.90
C TYR A 16 1.14 29.53 -16.81
N ARG A 17 1.09 29.89 -18.11
CA ARG A 17 2.11 29.47 -19.09
C ARG A 17 3.22 30.50 -19.30
N GLU A 18 2.97 31.77 -19.00
CA GLU A 18 3.94 32.86 -19.16
C GLU A 18 4.90 33.02 -17.98
N SER A 19 4.57 32.54 -16.77
CA SER A 19 5.46 32.66 -15.59
C SER A 19 6.62 31.65 -15.56
N ARG A 20 6.93 30.98 -16.68
CA ARG A 20 8.02 29.99 -16.78
C ARG A 20 9.23 30.47 -17.58
N GLN A 21 9.19 31.66 -18.19
CA GLN A 21 10.28 32.14 -19.04
C GLN A 21 11.39 32.94 -18.33
N ASP A 22 11.23 33.34 -17.06
CA ASP A 22 12.21 34.23 -16.41
C ASP A 22 13.15 33.60 -15.36
N LEU A 23 13.11 32.28 -15.14
CA LEU A 23 13.99 31.64 -14.15
C LEU A 23 15.38 31.24 -14.68
N THR A 24 15.68 31.47 -15.96
CA THR A 24 17.00 31.18 -16.55
C THR A 24 17.99 32.35 -16.47
N ALA A 25 17.56 33.54 -16.05
CA ALA A 25 18.39 34.76 -16.08
C ALA A 25 19.29 35.00 -14.85
N VAL A 26 19.25 34.13 -13.82
CA VAL A 26 20.00 34.33 -12.55
C VAL A 26 20.99 33.19 -12.28
N LEU A 27 21.53 32.54 -13.31
CA LEU A 27 22.62 31.57 -13.13
C LEU A 27 23.96 32.21 -13.52
N PRO A 28 24.93 32.32 -12.58
CA PRO A 28 26.22 32.94 -12.85
C PRO A 28 26.96 32.16 -13.97
N LYS A 29 27.47 32.89 -14.97
CA LYS A 29 28.17 32.37 -16.16
C LYS A 29 29.58 31.81 -15.87
N HIS A 30 29.98 31.70 -14.62
CA HIS A 30 31.24 31.09 -14.18
C HIS A 30 30.94 29.84 -13.34
N LEU A 31 30.57 28.75 -14.01
CA LEU A 31 30.79 27.42 -13.46
C LEU A 31 31.99 26.88 -14.22
N ASP A 32 33.08 26.61 -13.50
CA ASP A 32 34.21 25.84 -14.00
C ASP A 32 33.68 24.59 -14.73
N PRO A 33 34.36 24.10 -15.78
CA PRO A 33 33.93 22.92 -16.51
C PRO A 33 33.65 21.80 -15.50
N VAL A 34 32.37 21.46 -15.34
CA VAL A 34 31.91 20.46 -14.38
C VAL A 34 32.67 19.18 -14.69
N GLN A 35 33.67 18.84 -13.87
CA GLN A 35 34.41 17.60 -14.02
C GLN A 35 33.39 16.46 -14.09
N GLU A 36 33.35 15.79 -15.23
CA GLU A 36 32.39 14.74 -15.48
C GLU A 36 32.61 13.62 -14.45
N ILE A 37 31.64 13.48 -13.53
CA ILE A 37 31.72 12.48 -12.47
C ILE A 37 31.69 11.08 -13.12
N PRO A 38 32.73 10.25 -12.97
CA PRO A 38 32.85 8.96 -13.65
C PRO A 38 31.65 8.06 -13.44
N CYS A 39 31.06 8.04 -12.24
CA CYS A 39 29.89 7.22 -11.92
C CYS A 39 28.64 7.59 -12.77
N ARG A 40 28.52 8.84 -13.23
CA ARG A 40 27.46 9.29 -14.15
C ARG A 40 27.79 8.98 -15.60
N THR A 41 29.06 8.95 -15.97
CA THR A 41 29.52 8.74 -17.34
C THR A 41 29.88 7.29 -17.65
N VAL A 42 29.88 6.38 -16.66
CA VAL A 42 30.18 4.94 -16.85
C VAL A 42 29.40 4.39 -18.03
N ARG A 43 30.15 4.03 -19.06
CA ARG A 43 29.74 3.08 -20.08
C ARG A 43 30.33 1.73 -19.69
N PRO A 44 29.52 0.65 -19.68
CA PRO A 44 28.16 0.56 -20.19
C PRO A 44 27.06 1.01 -19.19
N LYS A 45 25.95 1.54 -19.72
CA LYS A 45 24.81 2.08 -18.94
C LYS A 45 24.21 1.10 -17.93
N PHE A 46 24.37 -0.21 -18.14
CA PHE A 46 23.85 -1.22 -17.20
C PHE A 46 24.54 -1.15 -15.82
N LEU A 47 25.81 -0.72 -15.76
CA LEU A 47 26.52 -0.58 -14.49
C LEU A 47 25.96 0.56 -13.62
N ARG A 48 25.24 1.54 -14.20
CA ARG A 48 24.63 2.63 -13.44
C ARG A 48 23.64 2.13 -12.39
N ARG A 49 22.89 1.05 -12.68
CA ARG A 49 21.95 0.46 -11.72
C ARG A 49 22.66 -0.22 -10.56
N VAL A 50 23.87 -0.74 -10.77
CA VAL A 50 24.66 -1.44 -9.75
C VAL A 50 25.09 -0.48 -8.63
N TYR A 51 25.34 0.80 -8.95
CA TYR A 51 25.69 1.81 -7.94
C TYR A 51 24.53 2.15 -7.01
N VAL A 52 23.27 2.09 -7.48
CA VAL A 52 22.09 2.51 -6.71
C VAL A 52 21.32 1.31 -6.13
N HIS A 53 21.44 0.14 -6.74
CA HIS A 53 20.75 -1.10 -6.37
C HIS A 53 21.68 -2.32 -6.47
N PRO A 54 22.81 -2.34 -5.73
CA PRO A 54 23.78 -3.43 -5.78
C PRO A 54 23.20 -4.78 -5.34
N GLU A 55 22.12 -4.81 -4.56
CA GLU A 55 21.46 -6.03 -4.10
C GLU A 55 20.85 -6.88 -5.23
N ASN A 56 20.62 -6.27 -6.40
CA ASN A 56 20.09 -6.96 -7.58
C ASN A 56 21.20 -7.30 -8.59
N ALA A 57 22.46 -6.99 -8.29
CA ALA A 57 23.60 -7.20 -9.18
C ALA A 57 24.39 -8.47 -8.81
N THR A 58 25.10 -9.04 -9.78
CA THR A 58 26.03 -10.14 -9.49
C THR A 58 27.28 -9.65 -8.76
N ASN A 59 27.97 -10.54 -8.05
CA ASN A 59 29.22 -10.19 -7.35
C ASN A 59 30.29 -9.62 -8.29
N GLU A 60 30.37 -10.13 -9.53
CA GLU A 60 31.27 -9.64 -10.57
C GLU A 60 30.94 -8.20 -10.99
N GLN A 61 29.64 -7.89 -11.14
CA GLN A 61 29.19 -6.54 -11.46
C GLN A 61 29.50 -5.56 -10.32
N ILE A 62 29.28 -5.98 -9.07
CA ILE A 62 29.63 -5.19 -7.87
C ILE A 62 31.15 -4.96 -7.84
N HIS A 63 31.96 -6.00 -8.03
CA HIS A 63 33.42 -5.87 -8.04
C HIS A 63 33.91 -4.93 -9.14
N ARG A 64 33.38 -5.07 -10.35
CA ARG A 64 33.69 -4.17 -11.47
C ARG A 64 33.28 -2.72 -11.19
N ALA A 65 32.11 -2.50 -10.60
CA ALA A 65 31.64 -1.17 -10.22
C ALA A 65 32.54 -0.54 -9.15
N LYS A 66 32.97 -1.30 -8.14
CA LYS A 66 33.92 -0.82 -7.13
C LYS A 66 35.25 -0.38 -7.74
N LYS A 67 35.86 -1.23 -8.58
CA LYS A 67 37.13 -0.93 -9.25
C LYS A 67 37.07 0.35 -10.11
N LEU A 68 35.95 0.54 -10.82
CA LEU A 68 35.72 1.77 -11.57
C LEU A 68 35.52 2.99 -10.66
N CYS A 69 34.89 2.80 -9.51
CA CYS A 69 34.69 3.87 -8.53
C CYS A 69 35.98 4.27 -7.84
N GLU A 70 36.89 3.33 -7.58
CA GLU A 70 38.22 3.56 -6.98
C GLU A 70 39.11 4.44 -7.89
N ALA A 71 38.94 4.36 -9.21
CA ALA A 71 39.64 5.21 -10.17
C ALA A 71 39.05 6.63 -10.31
N CYS A 72 38.02 6.97 -9.52
CA CYS A 72 37.35 8.26 -9.61
C CYS A 72 38.21 9.39 -9.01
N PRO A 73 38.44 10.52 -9.70
CA PRO A 73 39.23 11.63 -9.14
C PRO A 73 38.53 12.29 -7.93
N LEU A 74 37.22 12.08 -7.76
CA LEU A 74 36.43 12.59 -6.63
C LEU A 74 36.32 11.56 -5.50
N LEU A 75 37.20 10.55 -5.44
CA LEU A 75 37.08 9.44 -4.48
C LEU A 75 36.97 9.92 -3.03
N GLU A 76 37.85 10.81 -2.60
CA GLU A 76 37.88 11.33 -1.23
C GLU A 76 36.64 12.17 -0.90
N THR A 77 36.26 13.10 -1.79
CA THR A 77 35.06 13.92 -1.61
C THR A 77 33.80 13.06 -1.58
N CYS A 78 33.73 12.07 -2.48
CA CYS A 78 32.62 11.12 -2.54
C CYS A 78 32.54 10.26 -1.27
N ALA A 79 33.68 9.92 -0.65
CA ALA A 79 33.72 9.24 0.63
C ALA A 79 33.20 10.13 1.76
N LYS A 80 33.60 11.41 1.80
CA LYS A 80 33.09 12.39 2.78
C LYS A 80 31.58 12.54 2.72
N ASP A 81 31.02 12.67 1.53
CA ASP A 81 29.58 12.72 1.32
C ASP A 81 28.91 11.41 1.73
N ALA A 82 29.52 10.26 1.41
CA ALA A 82 28.98 8.95 1.75
C ALA A 82 28.86 8.74 3.27
N MET A 83 29.75 9.32 4.08
CA MET A 83 29.71 9.16 5.54
C MET A 83 28.47 9.79 6.20
N SER A 84 27.85 10.80 5.58
CA SER A 84 26.67 11.51 6.10
C SER A 84 25.40 11.26 5.27
N ALA A 85 25.51 10.61 4.10
CA ALA A 85 24.36 10.35 3.24
C ALA A 85 23.30 9.42 3.84
N GLY A 86 23.63 8.66 4.89
CA GLY A 86 22.69 7.84 5.66
C GLY A 86 22.08 8.56 6.85
N ASP A 87 22.43 9.83 7.08
CA ASP A 87 21.89 10.61 8.18
C ASP A 87 20.37 10.71 8.07
N SER A 88 19.72 10.51 9.21
CA SER A 88 18.29 10.79 9.29
C SER A 88 18.01 12.26 9.08
N PHE A 89 16.83 12.46 8.54
CA PHE A 89 16.19 13.75 8.42
C PHE A 89 16.23 14.64 9.68
N ALA A 90 16.06 14.05 10.85
CA ALA A 90 15.99 14.79 12.11
C ALA A 90 17.35 14.88 12.82
N GLY A 91 18.42 14.34 12.22
CA GLY A 91 19.76 14.27 12.80
C GLY A 91 19.87 13.35 14.00
N ASP A 92 18.84 12.54 14.29
CA ASP A 92 18.78 11.60 15.42
C ASP A 92 19.45 10.24 15.11
N LEU A 93 19.70 9.98 13.84
CA LEU A 93 20.59 8.96 13.31
C LEU A 93 21.64 9.64 12.46
N ARG A 94 22.90 9.31 12.74
CA ARG A 94 24.02 9.62 11.88
C ARG A 94 24.66 8.33 11.40
N GLY A 95 24.84 8.21 10.09
CA GLY A 95 25.37 6.99 9.51
C GLY A 95 25.76 7.12 8.04
N PRO A 96 26.64 6.22 7.57
CA PRO A 96 27.05 6.22 6.20
C PRO A 96 25.89 5.82 5.28
N ALA A 97 26.08 6.05 3.99
CA ALA A 97 25.19 5.60 2.93
C ALA A 97 24.82 4.12 3.10
N ASN A 98 23.63 3.75 2.63
CA ASN A 98 23.13 2.38 2.74
C ASN A 98 22.48 1.94 1.42
N GLY A 99 22.82 0.73 0.97
CA GLY A 99 22.26 0.10 -0.23
C GLY A 99 22.83 0.69 -1.52
N VAL A 100 24.04 1.25 -1.50
CA VAL A 100 24.67 1.86 -2.69
C VAL A 100 26.14 1.49 -2.77
N ILE A 101 26.78 1.68 -3.93
CA ILE A 101 28.23 1.68 -4.06
C ILE A 101 28.70 3.13 -4.16
N GLN A 102 29.50 3.58 -3.21
CA GLN A 102 30.04 4.94 -3.18
C GLN A 102 31.49 4.92 -2.71
N ALA A 103 32.34 5.72 -3.36
CA ALA A 103 33.78 5.75 -3.14
C ALA A 103 34.45 4.36 -3.10
N GLY A 104 34.10 3.46 -4.03
CA GLY A 104 34.64 2.09 -4.07
C GLY A 104 34.08 1.13 -3.01
N VAL A 105 33.26 1.62 -2.07
CA VAL A 105 32.71 0.81 -0.97
C VAL A 105 31.28 0.40 -1.28
N LEU A 106 30.92 -0.87 -0.99
CA LEU A 106 29.51 -1.29 -0.96
C LEU A 106 28.96 -0.87 0.40
N CYS A 107 28.21 0.22 0.43
CA CYS A 107 27.75 0.86 1.65
C CYS A 107 26.53 0.13 2.22
N ARG A 108 26.66 -0.44 3.43
CA ARG A 108 25.61 -1.23 4.11
C ARG A 108 24.96 -0.49 5.28
N GLY A 109 25.34 0.77 5.51
CA GLY A 109 24.88 1.54 6.68
C GLY A 109 25.40 1.03 8.02
N ASP A 110 26.52 0.30 8.03
CA ASP A 110 27.14 -0.26 9.24
C ASP A 110 28.46 0.44 9.59
N LYS A 111 29.01 0.10 10.76
CA LYS A 111 30.27 0.68 11.27
C LYS A 111 31.43 0.33 10.34
N ASP A 112 31.50 -0.91 9.85
CA ASP A 112 32.52 -1.35 8.90
C ASP A 112 32.51 -0.54 7.59
N THR A 113 31.31 -0.15 7.11
CA THR A 113 31.18 0.78 5.98
C THR A 113 31.77 2.14 6.33
N LEU A 114 31.45 2.67 7.53
CA LEU A 114 31.94 3.97 7.97
C LEU A 114 33.46 3.97 8.09
N ASP A 115 34.05 2.99 8.79
CA ASP A 115 35.49 2.90 9.02
C ASP A 115 36.27 2.85 7.67
N LYS A 116 35.71 2.17 6.65
CA LYS A 116 36.27 2.15 5.29
C LYS A 116 36.19 3.51 4.61
N LEU A 117 35.06 4.20 4.74
CA LEU A 117 34.88 5.54 4.17
C LEU A 117 35.77 6.57 4.87
N GLU A 118 35.95 6.49 6.19
CA GLU A 118 36.88 7.34 6.96
C GLU A 118 38.32 7.17 6.49
N SER A 119 38.73 5.92 6.26
CA SER A 119 40.06 5.58 5.73
C SER A 119 40.28 6.22 4.35
N ILE A 120 39.29 6.15 3.45
CA ILE A 120 39.36 6.76 2.12
C ILE A 120 39.29 8.29 2.18
N ALA A 121 38.49 8.84 3.09
CA ALA A 121 38.28 10.29 3.22
C ALA A 121 39.42 11.00 3.95
N GLY A 122 40.29 10.26 4.67
CA GLY A 122 41.34 10.80 5.53
C GLY A 122 40.82 11.57 6.75
N VAL A 123 39.54 11.42 7.09
CA VAL A 123 38.88 12.14 8.19
C VAL A 123 37.95 11.19 8.95
N LYS A 124 37.89 11.35 10.27
CA LYS A 124 36.92 10.62 11.11
C LYS A 124 35.55 11.28 11.00
N ALA A 125 34.51 10.48 10.87
CA ALA A 125 33.14 10.95 10.90
C ALA A 125 32.72 11.30 12.33
N ALA A 126 31.67 12.11 12.44
CA ALA A 126 30.96 12.26 13.69
C ALA A 126 30.38 10.91 14.13
N GLN A 127 30.23 10.71 15.44
CA GLN A 127 29.79 9.44 16.04
C GLN A 127 28.65 8.75 15.27
N HIS A 128 28.89 7.50 14.90
CA HIS A 128 27.91 6.63 14.24
C HIS A 128 26.81 6.18 15.20
N GLU A 129 25.59 6.65 15.00
CA GLU A 129 24.43 6.27 15.82
C GLU A 129 23.58 5.24 15.08
N LYS A 130 23.69 3.94 15.42
CA LYS A 130 22.96 2.83 14.76
C LYS A 130 21.44 2.85 14.99
N LYS A 131 20.96 3.55 16.02
CA LYS A 131 19.55 3.57 16.40
C LYS A 131 19.17 5.01 16.73
N PRO A 132 18.01 5.48 16.24
CA PRO A 132 17.54 6.78 16.66
C PRO A 132 17.42 6.68 18.17
N LYS A 133 17.96 7.66 18.90
CA LYS A 133 17.79 7.71 20.36
C LYS A 133 16.30 7.60 20.62
N ARG A 134 15.87 6.42 21.04
CA ARG A 134 14.47 6.18 21.36
C ARG A 134 14.16 7.20 22.43
N ILE A 135 13.07 7.94 22.25
CA ILE A 135 12.61 8.89 23.26
C ILE A 135 12.59 8.14 24.58
N ILE A 136 13.45 8.59 25.46
CA ILE A 136 13.64 8.01 26.77
C ILE A 136 12.36 8.32 27.52
N PHE A 137 11.80 7.31 28.17
CA PHE A 137 10.65 7.50 29.03
C PHE A 137 10.94 8.64 30.01
N GLY A 138 10.05 9.63 30.09
CA GLY A 138 10.23 10.82 30.92
C GLY A 138 10.86 12.03 30.23
N GLN A 139 11.26 11.95 28.95
CA GLN A 139 11.75 13.14 28.24
C GLN A 139 10.68 14.26 28.25
N PRO A 140 11.02 15.50 28.66
CA PRO A 140 10.03 16.56 28.79
C PRO A 140 9.55 17.05 27.42
N CYS A 141 8.26 17.37 27.33
CA CYS A 141 7.68 18.00 26.15
C CYS A 141 8.31 19.39 25.94
N ARG A 142 8.81 19.67 24.73
CA ARG A 142 9.44 20.97 24.38
C ARG A 142 8.52 22.18 24.56
N SER A 143 7.20 21.99 24.64
CA SER A 143 6.23 23.07 24.79
C SER A 143 5.65 23.19 26.21
N CYS A 144 5.30 22.09 26.87
CA CYS A 144 4.63 22.14 28.18
C CYS A 144 5.46 21.56 29.33
N GLY A 145 6.69 21.11 29.07
CA GLY A 145 7.58 20.51 30.07
C GLY A 145 7.16 19.13 30.59
N ALA A 146 5.89 18.73 30.42
CA ALA A 146 5.38 17.47 30.96
C ALA A 146 6.19 16.25 30.48
N PRO A 147 6.50 15.29 31.37
CA PRO A 147 7.27 14.10 31.02
C PRO A 147 6.49 13.24 30.04
N MET A 148 7.15 12.84 28.96
CA MET A 148 6.52 12.10 27.87
C MET A 148 6.77 10.60 27.98
N VAL A 149 5.78 9.82 27.56
CA VAL A 149 5.92 8.38 27.32
C VAL A 149 5.76 8.06 25.85
N LYS A 150 6.36 6.95 25.39
CA LYS A 150 6.21 6.50 24.00
C LYS A 150 4.73 6.27 23.67
N TRP A 151 4.23 6.86 22.59
CA TRP A 151 2.85 6.60 22.14
C TRP A 151 2.67 5.17 21.67
N SER A 152 1.59 4.52 22.12
CA SER A 152 1.13 3.24 21.60
C SER A 152 -0.38 3.27 21.40
N ARG A 153 -0.89 2.48 20.43
CA ARG A 153 -2.35 2.42 20.16
C ARG A 153 -3.13 1.79 21.32
N ASN A 154 -2.50 0.87 22.03
CA ASN A 154 -3.06 0.15 23.18
C ASN A 154 -2.34 0.58 24.46
N GLN A 155 -2.17 1.89 24.63
CA GLN A 155 -1.42 2.41 25.77
C GLN A 155 -2.23 2.16 27.05
N PRO A 156 -1.64 1.53 28.08
CA PRO A 156 -2.28 1.50 29.39
C PRO A 156 -2.48 2.94 29.89
N ARG A 157 -3.33 3.12 30.90
CA ARG A 157 -3.52 4.42 31.55
C ARG A 157 -2.14 5.00 31.92
N LEU A 158 -1.90 6.24 31.49
CA LEU A 158 -0.64 6.92 31.76
C LEU A 158 -0.52 7.18 33.26
N PRO A 159 0.69 7.11 33.84
CA PRO A 159 0.91 7.61 35.19
C PRO A 159 0.50 9.09 35.27
N ASP A 160 0.02 9.53 36.42
CA ASP A 160 -0.45 10.90 36.60
C ASP A 160 0.68 11.91 36.30
N GLY A 161 0.33 12.97 35.56
CA GLY A 161 1.29 13.98 35.09
C GLY A 161 2.05 13.61 33.80
N TYR A 162 2.01 12.37 33.33
CA TYR A 162 2.65 11.97 32.08
C TYR A 162 1.75 12.17 30.86
N VAL A 163 2.38 12.49 29.73
CA VAL A 163 1.68 12.70 28.46
C VAL A 163 2.24 11.81 27.35
N ALA A 164 1.40 11.42 26.39
CA ALA A 164 1.86 10.60 25.27
C ALA A 164 2.69 11.44 24.28
N HIS A 165 3.83 10.90 23.83
CA HIS A 165 4.69 11.52 22.82
C HIS A 165 4.06 11.44 21.43
N ARG A 166 3.94 12.57 20.73
CA ARG A 166 3.43 12.62 19.35
C ARG A 166 4.54 12.52 18.31
N GLY A 167 5.56 13.37 18.42
CA GLY A 167 6.65 13.51 17.44
C GLY A 167 7.56 14.70 17.76
N ARG A 168 8.84 14.64 17.39
CA ARG A 168 9.82 15.75 17.49
C ARG A 168 9.94 16.38 18.89
N GLY A 169 9.73 15.58 19.94
CA GLY A 169 9.78 16.06 21.32
C GLY A 169 8.53 16.81 21.79
N PHE A 170 7.39 16.67 21.10
CA PHE A 170 6.11 17.24 21.51
C PHE A 170 5.11 16.17 21.95
N CYS A 171 4.28 16.50 22.94
CA CYS A 171 3.21 15.62 23.42
C CYS A 171 1.93 15.69 22.56
N THR A 172 0.99 14.77 22.79
CA THR A 172 -0.29 14.70 22.07
C THR A 172 -1.22 15.89 22.33
N GLY A 173 -1.05 16.61 23.45
CA GLY A 173 -1.79 17.82 23.81
C GLY A 173 -1.25 19.10 23.13
N CYS A 174 0.06 19.20 22.93
CA CYS A 174 0.72 20.38 22.35
C CYS A 174 0.70 20.38 20.80
N ARG A 175 -0.45 20.05 20.18
CA ARG A 175 -0.56 19.91 18.72
C ARG A 175 -0.30 21.21 17.96
N ALA A 176 -0.69 22.34 18.52
CA ALA A 176 -0.49 23.65 17.90
C ALA A 176 1.01 24.00 17.83
N ALA A 177 1.73 23.88 18.96
CA ALA A 177 3.18 24.08 19.01
C ALA A 177 3.93 23.12 18.07
N TYR A 178 3.53 21.84 18.02
CA TYR A 178 4.08 20.87 17.08
C TYR A 178 3.89 21.29 15.61
N LYS A 179 2.72 21.83 15.24
CA LYS A 179 2.47 22.30 13.87
C LYS A 179 3.36 23.49 13.53
N LYS A 180 3.49 24.45 14.45
CA LYS A 180 4.34 25.63 14.28
C LYS A 180 5.81 25.23 14.10
N ASP A 181 6.36 24.40 14.99
CA ASP A 181 7.75 23.88 14.85
C ASP A 181 7.94 23.14 13.52
N LEU A 182 6.93 22.39 13.07
CA LEU A 182 6.97 21.70 11.78
C LEU A 182 6.91 22.65 10.57
N GLU A 183 6.20 23.77 10.68
CA GLU A 183 6.13 24.82 9.66
C GLU A 183 7.42 25.63 9.61
N ASP A 184 7.93 26.09 10.76
CA ASP A 184 9.22 26.78 10.89
C ASP A 184 10.35 25.91 10.34
N TRP A 185 10.33 24.63 10.67
CA TRP A 185 11.31 23.68 10.17
C TRP A 185 11.24 23.51 8.64
N ARG A 186 10.03 23.49 8.06
CA ARG A 186 9.84 23.44 6.58
C ARG A 186 10.27 24.72 5.90
N ALA A 187 10.03 25.88 6.54
CA ALA A 187 10.45 27.17 6.01
C ALA A 187 11.98 27.24 5.88
N LYS A 188 12.71 26.64 6.83
CA LYS A 188 14.18 26.55 6.81
C LYS A 188 14.75 25.53 5.81
N HIS A 189 13.94 24.57 5.34
CA HIS A 189 14.37 23.46 4.47
C HIS A 189 13.40 23.26 3.28
N PRO A 190 13.28 24.25 2.37
CA PRO A 190 12.33 24.22 1.27
C PRO A 190 12.56 23.04 0.31
N GLU A 191 13.80 22.59 0.14
CA GLU A 191 14.19 21.43 -0.68
C GLU A 191 13.55 20.13 -0.21
N ASP A 192 13.35 19.95 1.09
CA ASP A 192 12.73 18.75 1.63
C ASP A 192 11.21 18.80 1.59
N ALA A 193 10.64 20.01 1.65
CA ALA A 193 9.23 20.22 1.34
C ALA A 193 8.93 19.84 -0.13
N LEU A 194 9.81 20.22 -1.06
CA LEU A 194 9.76 19.84 -2.48
C LEU A 194 9.93 18.33 -2.66
N LYS A 195 10.95 17.71 -2.06
CA LYS A 195 11.12 16.25 -2.10
C LYS A 195 9.88 15.52 -1.58
N LYS A 196 9.25 16.00 -0.52
CA LYS A 196 8.03 15.36 0.01
C LYS A 196 6.85 15.48 -0.95
N ALA A 197 6.71 16.59 -1.67
CA ALA A 197 5.71 16.77 -2.72
C ALA A 197 5.96 15.85 -3.93
N VAL A 198 7.23 15.56 -4.23
CA VAL A 198 7.64 14.66 -5.33
C VAL A 198 7.56 13.19 -4.95
N VAL A 199 8.09 12.81 -3.77
CA VAL A 199 8.22 11.42 -3.28
C VAL A 199 6.88 10.88 -2.83
N ARG A 200 6.06 11.69 -2.15
CA ARG A 200 4.66 11.32 -1.97
C ARG A 200 3.99 11.63 -3.28
N LYS A 201 3.94 10.64 -4.20
CA LYS A 201 2.82 10.54 -5.13
C LYS A 201 1.60 10.91 -4.29
N PRO A 202 0.82 11.94 -4.64
CA PRO A 202 -0.40 12.25 -3.91
C PRO A 202 -1.08 10.90 -3.77
N ILE A 203 -1.20 10.42 -2.52
CA ILE A 203 -1.78 9.10 -2.28
C ILE A 203 -3.10 9.25 -2.99
N ASP A 204 -3.21 8.54 -4.11
CA ASP A 204 -4.38 8.66 -4.92
C ASP A 204 -5.43 7.96 -4.08
N ARG A 205 -6.08 8.71 -3.19
CA ARG A 205 -7.12 8.21 -2.32
C ARG A 205 -8.31 7.72 -3.17
N LYS A 206 -8.27 7.97 -4.49
CA LYS A 206 -9.14 7.38 -5.51
C LYS A 206 -8.70 5.99 -5.98
N ARG A 207 -7.47 5.54 -5.71
CA ARG A 207 -7.14 4.09 -5.74
C ARG A 207 -7.73 3.43 -4.51
N THR A 208 -9.05 3.34 -4.50
CA THR A 208 -9.77 2.45 -3.59
C THR A 208 -9.26 1.03 -3.82
N SER A 209 -8.59 0.48 -2.81
CA SER A 209 -8.26 -0.94 -2.83
C SER A 209 -9.56 -1.73 -3.02
N LEU A 210 -9.52 -2.84 -3.76
CA LEU A 210 -10.73 -3.61 -4.08
C LEU A 210 -11.57 -3.99 -2.85
N GLY A 211 -10.94 -4.09 -1.68
CA GLY A 211 -11.63 -4.34 -0.40
C GLY A 211 -12.48 -3.18 0.13
N THR A 212 -12.34 -1.96 -0.39
CA THR A 212 -13.09 -0.77 0.07
C THR A 212 -14.40 -0.55 -0.69
N PHE A 213 -14.54 -1.10 -1.90
CA PHE A 213 -15.76 -0.95 -2.71
C PHE A 213 -17.02 -1.48 -2.01
N PRO A 214 -17.04 -2.67 -1.38
CA PRO A 214 -18.23 -3.16 -0.68
C PRO A 214 -18.72 -2.22 0.41
N GLY A 215 -17.80 -1.62 1.18
CA GLY A 215 -18.13 -0.64 2.22
C GLY A 215 -18.78 0.61 1.63
N ARG A 216 -18.22 1.16 0.55
CA ARG A 216 -18.75 2.35 -0.13
C ARG A 216 -20.09 2.11 -0.81
N ILE A 217 -20.27 0.96 -1.45
CA ILE A 217 -21.56 0.54 -2.03
C ILE A 217 -22.61 0.47 -0.91
N THR A 218 -22.27 -0.14 0.22
CA THR A 218 -23.17 -0.21 1.39
C THR A 218 -23.51 1.18 1.92
N THR A 219 -22.53 2.08 2.00
CA THR A 219 -22.77 3.47 2.43
C THR A 219 -23.68 4.22 1.47
N ALA A 220 -23.49 4.10 0.16
CA ALA A 220 -24.35 4.73 -0.85
C ALA A 220 -25.79 4.20 -0.78
N LEU A 221 -25.96 2.88 -0.66
CA LEU A 221 -27.28 2.26 -0.47
C LEU A 221 -27.96 2.73 0.82
N LYS A 222 -27.22 2.85 1.94
CA LYS A 222 -27.75 3.38 3.20
C LYS A 222 -28.17 4.85 3.11
N ALA A 223 -27.49 5.63 2.27
CA ALA A 223 -27.83 7.01 2.00
C ALA A 223 -29.00 7.17 1.00
N GLY A 224 -29.51 6.07 0.43
CA GLY A 224 -30.54 6.10 -0.61
C GLY A 224 -30.04 6.48 -2.01
N ASP A 225 -28.72 6.63 -2.20
CA ASP A 225 -28.12 6.98 -3.48
C ASP A 225 -27.86 5.72 -4.32
N THR A 226 -28.92 5.26 -5.00
CA THR A 226 -28.89 4.05 -5.84
C THR A 226 -27.97 4.21 -7.06
N GLN A 227 -27.94 5.39 -7.67
CA GLN A 227 -27.11 5.67 -8.84
C GLN A 227 -25.61 5.59 -8.50
N GLN A 228 -25.20 6.15 -7.36
CA GLN A 228 -23.82 6.03 -6.89
C GLN A 228 -23.47 4.59 -6.52
N ALA A 229 -24.39 3.85 -5.89
CA ALA A 229 -24.18 2.43 -5.57
C ALA A 229 -23.94 1.60 -6.85
N GLU A 230 -24.73 1.80 -7.90
CA GLU A 230 -24.55 1.13 -9.19
C GLU A 230 -23.23 1.50 -9.87
N ALA A 231 -22.87 2.79 -9.88
CA ALA A 231 -21.60 3.24 -10.43
C ALA A 231 -20.40 2.63 -9.68
N LEU A 232 -20.47 2.53 -8.35
CA LEU A 232 -19.45 1.87 -7.53
C LEU A 232 -19.40 0.37 -7.75
N MET A 233 -20.54 -0.31 -7.94
CA MET A 233 -20.60 -1.73 -8.29
C MET A 233 -19.94 -1.99 -9.65
N TYR A 234 -20.23 -1.16 -10.65
CA TYR A 234 -19.61 -1.26 -11.98
C TYR A 234 -18.09 -1.08 -11.90
N GLN A 235 -17.61 -0.04 -11.22
CA GLN A 235 -16.18 0.19 -11.01
C GLN A 235 -15.51 -0.97 -10.26
N TRP A 236 -16.20 -1.56 -9.29
CA TRP A 236 -15.68 -2.69 -8.53
C TRP A 236 -15.45 -3.92 -9.42
N VAL A 237 -16.38 -4.23 -10.32
CA VAL A 237 -16.25 -5.35 -11.28
C VAL A 237 -15.06 -5.12 -12.22
N LEU A 238 -14.92 -3.90 -12.77
CA LEU A 238 -13.80 -3.57 -13.65
C LEU A 238 -12.45 -3.70 -12.95
N GLU A 239 -12.32 -3.23 -11.72
CA GLU A 239 -11.05 -3.36 -10.99
C GLU A 239 -10.77 -4.81 -10.59
N LYS A 240 -11.79 -5.64 -10.35
CA LYS A 240 -11.62 -7.07 -10.07
C LYS A 240 -11.03 -7.79 -11.28
N ASP A 241 -11.52 -7.49 -12.48
CA ASP A 241 -11.00 -8.00 -13.74
C ASP A 241 -9.55 -7.52 -13.97
N ARG A 242 -9.27 -6.23 -13.72
CA ARG A 242 -7.91 -5.68 -13.79
C ARG A 242 -6.95 -6.33 -12.80
N GLN A 243 -7.38 -6.59 -11.56
CA GLN A 243 -6.56 -7.29 -10.57
C GLN A 243 -6.29 -8.72 -11.02
N ALA A 244 -7.28 -9.43 -11.57
CA ALA A 244 -7.10 -10.78 -12.10
C ALA A 244 -6.04 -10.81 -13.22
N VAL A 245 -6.09 -9.84 -14.15
CA VAL A 245 -5.05 -9.68 -15.19
C VAL A 245 -3.68 -9.42 -14.59
N ARG A 246 -3.57 -8.51 -13.62
CA ARG A 246 -2.29 -8.22 -12.94
C ARG A 246 -1.73 -9.47 -12.25
N VAL A 247 -2.57 -10.25 -11.59
CA VAL A 247 -2.18 -11.50 -10.92
C VAL A 247 -1.72 -12.54 -11.95
N ALA A 248 -2.41 -12.66 -13.08
CA ALA A 248 -2.01 -13.56 -14.15
C ALA A 248 -0.68 -13.12 -14.80
N ILE A 249 -0.49 -11.84 -15.11
CA ILE A 249 0.81 -11.34 -15.60
C ILE A 249 1.93 -11.63 -14.59
N ALA A 250 1.68 -11.37 -13.29
CA ALA A 250 2.65 -11.66 -12.23
C ALA A 250 2.98 -13.15 -12.10
N ARG A 251 2.09 -14.05 -12.55
CA ARG A 251 2.31 -15.50 -12.63
C ARG A 251 2.99 -15.96 -13.92
N GLY A 252 3.39 -15.04 -14.81
CA GLY A 252 4.11 -15.35 -16.04
C GLY A 252 3.23 -15.59 -17.27
N TYR A 253 1.92 -15.35 -17.21
CA TYR A 253 1.07 -15.44 -18.40
C TYR A 253 1.38 -14.28 -19.36
N ARG A 254 1.99 -14.57 -20.52
CA ARG A 254 2.49 -13.57 -21.48
C ARG A 254 1.40 -12.76 -22.19
N LYS A 255 0.20 -13.30 -22.34
CA LYS A 255 -1.00 -12.61 -22.84
C LYS A 255 -2.23 -13.16 -22.12
N VAL A 256 -2.94 -12.31 -21.39
CA VAL A 256 -4.24 -12.64 -20.80
C VAL A 256 -5.28 -11.92 -21.64
N HIS A 257 -5.82 -12.60 -22.66
CA HIS A 257 -6.94 -12.07 -23.42
C HIS A 257 -8.21 -12.30 -22.58
N LEU A 258 -8.62 -11.28 -21.83
CA LEU A 258 -9.94 -11.32 -21.23
C LEU A 258 -10.97 -11.20 -22.36
N PRO A 259 -12.00 -12.05 -22.42
CA PRO A 259 -13.05 -11.89 -23.41
C PRO A 259 -13.68 -10.50 -23.23
N GLY A 260 -13.77 -9.75 -24.33
CA GLY A 260 -14.44 -8.46 -24.37
C GLY A 260 -15.91 -8.58 -23.95
N ARG A 261 -16.57 -7.45 -23.65
CA ARG A 261 -17.97 -7.44 -23.21
C ARG A 261 -18.88 -8.18 -24.18
N GLU A 262 -18.67 -7.97 -25.47
CA GLU A 262 -19.39 -8.64 -26.55
C GLU A 262 -19.09 -10.14 -26.59
N ALA A 263 -17.82 -10.55 -26.47
CA ALA A 263 -17.46 -11.96 -26.41
C ALA A 263 -18.07 -12.67 -25.19
N LYS A 264 -18.11 -12.01 -24.02
CA LYS A 264 -18.80 -12.53 -22.82
C LYS A 264 -20.32 -12.62 -23.05
N PHE A 265 -20.92 -11.60 -23.65
CA PHE A 265 -22.36 -11.58 -23.95
C PHE A 265 -22.75 -12.67 -24.97
N ASN A 266 -21.97 -12.82 -26.04
CA ASN A 266 -22.15 -13.86 -27.05
C ASN A 266 -21.92 -15.26 -26.48
N ALA A 267 -20.95 -15.43 -25.56
CA ALA A 267 -20.77 -16.67 -24.83
C ALA A 267 -21.99 -17.01 -23.96
N ALA A 268 -22.61 -15.99 -23.34
CA ALA A 268 -23.84 -16.17 -22.58
C ALA A 268 -25.05 -16.50 -23.46
N ILE A 269 -25.17 -15.89 -24.64
CA ILE A 269 -26.21 -16.23 -25.64
C ILE A 269 -26.05 -17.69 -26.08
N ARG A 270 -24.83 -18.11 -26.47
CA ARG A 270 -24.57 -19.50 -26.88
C ARG A 270 -24.88 -20.47 -25.75
N ALA A 271 -24.48 -20.16 -24.52
CA ALA A 271 -24.77 -21.02 -23.37
C ALA A 271 -26.26 -21.11 -23.04
N TRP A 272 -27.07 -20.09 -23.35
CA TRP A 272 -28.53 -20.17 -23.28
C TRP A 272 -29.12 -21.06 -24.36
N GLN A 273 -28.62 -20.94 -25.59
CA GLN A 273 -29.05 -21.76 -26.73
C GLN A 273 -28.67 -23.24 -26.56
N ASP A 274 -27.51 -23.52 -25.94
CA ASP A 274 -27.06 -24.89 -25.64
C ASP A 274 -27.85 -25.54 -24.49
N CYS A 275 -28.49 -24.74 -23.64
CA CYS A 275 -29.16 -25.19 -22.42
C CYS A 275 -30.47 -24.42 -22.19
N PRO A 276 -31.46 -24.57 -23.09
CA PRO A 276 -32.74 -23.89 -22.93
C PRO A 276 -33.43 -24.30 -21.62
N GLY A 277 -34.02 -23.33 -20.94
CA GLY A 277 -34.66 -23.52 -19.63
C GLY A 277 -33.69 -23.60 -18.43
N ALA A 278 -32.37 -23.52 -18.63
CA ALA A 278 -31.42 -23.41 -17.52
C ALA A 278 -31.66 -22.13 -16.68
N THR A 279 -31.16 -22.10 -15.45
CA THR A 279 -31.18 -20.85 -14.67
C THR A 279 -30.05 -19.93 -15.11
N ALA A 280 -30.23 -18.60 -14.94
CA ALA A 280 -29.19 -17.63 -15.29
C ALA A 280 -27.84 -17.92 -14.62
N ARG A 281 -27.86 -18.49 -13.40
CA ARG A 281 -26.65 -18.94 -12.71
C ARG A 281 -25.95 -20.09 -13.42
N VAL A 282 -26.69 -21.12 -13.84
CA VAL A 282 -26.13 -22.27 -14.59
C VAL A 282 -25.51 -21.80 -15.91
N VAL A 283 -26.19 -20.88 -16.59
CA VAL A 283 -25.70 -20.29 -17.84
C VAL A 283 -24.49 -19.40 -17.60
N ALA A 284 -24.48 -18.61 -16.53
CA ALA A 284 -23.35 -17.78 -16.15
C ALA A 284 -22.10 -18.61 -15.80
N ASP A 285 -22.27 -19.70 -15.06
CA ASP A 285 -21.19 -20.63 -14.74
C ASP A 285 -20.65 -21.31 -16.01
N ARG A 286 -21.54 -21.74 -16.91
CA ARG A 286 -21.17 -22.37 -18.19
C ARG A 286 -20.45 -21.41 -19.13
N ALA A 287 -20.92 -20.18 -19.27
CA ALA A 287 -20.29 -19.14 -20.08
C ALA A 287 -19.11 -18.43 -19.38
N ARG A 288 -18.85 -18.75 -18.10
CA ARG A 288 -17.87 -18.08 -17.24
C ARG A 288 -18.04 -16.55 -17.22
N VAL A 289 -19.30 -16.11 -17.11
CA VAL A 289 -19.68 -14.69 -17.05
C VAL A 289 -20.39 -14.37 -15.73
N ALA A 290 -20.65 -13.09 -15.48
CA ALA A 290 -21.52 -12.70 -14.38
C ALA A 290 -22.97 -13.10 -14.66
N GLU A 291 -23.71 -13.45 -13.61
CA GLU A 291 -25.13 -13.82 -13.70
C GLU A 291 -25.99 -12.72 -14.34
N ASP A 292 -25.65 -11.44 -14.11
CA ASP A 292 -26.28 -10.29 -14.77
C ASP A 292 -26.06 -10.28 -16.30
N THR A 293 -24.88 -10.68 -16.77
CA THR A 293 -24.61 -10.80 -18.21
C THR A 293 -25.42 -11.94 -18.82
N ALA A 294 -25.58 -13.06 -18.10
CA ALA A 294 -26.45 -14.15 -18.53
C ALA A 294 -27.92 -13.74 -18.56
N LEU A 295 -28.41 -12.99 -17.56
CA LEU A 295 -29.78 -12.46 -17.56
C LEU A 295 -30.04 -11.52 -18.75
N LYS A 296 -29.12 -10.61 -19.03
CA LYS A 296 -29.24 -9.69 -20.18
C LYS A 296 -29.26 -10.44 -21.52
N ALA A 297 -28.47 -11.50 -21.65
CA ALA A 297 -28.49 -12.36 -22.84
C ALA A 297 -29.85 -13.09 -23.00
N ALA A 298 -30.45 -13.56 -21.89
CA ALA A 298 -31.77 -14.17 -21.92
C ALA A 298 -32.86 -13.20 -22.37
N VAL A 299 -32.82 -11.96 -21.88
CA VAL A 299 -33.76 -10.90 -22.29
C VAL A 299 -33.60 -10.59 -23.77
N ALA A 300 -32.37 -10.50 -24.28
CA ALA A 300 -32.12 -10.29 -25.70
C ALA A 300 -32.66 -11.42 -26.58
N LEU A 301 -32.47 -12.69 -26.17
CA LEU A 301 -33.02 -13.86 -26.87
C LEU A 301 -34.56 -13.86 -26.88
N ARG A 302 -35.20 -13.42 -25.79
CA ARG A 302 -36.65 -13.27 -25.72
C ARG A 302 -37.16 -12.16 -26.65
N LEU A 303 -36.51 -11.00 -26.64
CA LEU A 303 -36.86 -9.87 -27.53
C LEU A 303 -36.67 -10.22 -29.01
N ALA A 304 -35.69 -11.07 -29.31
CA ALA A 304 -35.47 -11.61 -30.65
C ALA A 304 -36.49 -12.70 -31.06
N GLY A 305 -37.47 -13.02 -30.22
CA GLY A 305 -38.51 -14.00 -30.53
C GLY A 305 -38.02 -15.45 -30.56
N HIS A 306 -36.94 -15.78 -29.84
CA HIS A 306 -36.42 -17.14 -29.83
C HIS A 306 -37.47 -18.11 -29.26
N PRO A 307 -37.89 -19.18 -29.98
CA PRO A 307 -39.08 -19.98 -29.66
C PRO A 307 -39.12 -20.52 -28.23
N GLU A 308 -37.95 -20.91 -27.72
CA GLU A 308 -37.76 -21.48 -26.38
C GLU A 308 -37.85 -20.45 -25.24
N PHE A 309 -37.86 -19.14 -25.56
CA PHE A 309 -37.89 -18.04 -24.61
C PHE A 309 -39.16 -17.19 -24.70
N VAL A 310 -40.00 -17.42 -25.72
CA VAL A 310 -41.26 -16.71 -25.99
C VAL A 310 -42.38 -17.13 -25.03
N ASN A 311 -42.40 -18.41 -24.62
CA ASN A 311 -43.52 -19.01 -23.87
C ASN A 311 -43.17 -19.53 -22.48
N HIS A 312 -42.07 -19.09 -21.85
CA HIS A 312 -41.81 -19.45 -20.45
C HIS A 312 -42.65 -18.53 -19.53
N PRO A 313 -43.79 -18.98 -18.96
CA PRO A 313 -44.38 -18.27 -17.84
C PRO A 313 -43.32 -18.23 -16.74
N THR A 314 -43.12 -17.06 -16.14
CA THR A 314 -42.29 -16.88 -14.96
C THR A 314 -42.84 -17.75 -13.83
N ARG A 315 -42.42 -19.02 -13.76
CA ARG A 315 -42.83 -19.96 -12.70
C ARG A 315 -42.29 -19.57 -11.32
N MET A 316 -41.62 -18.43 -11.21
CA MET A 316 -41.15 -17.82 -9.97
C MET A 316 -41.54 -16.35 -10.03
N GLY A 317 -42.64 -15.99 -9.39
CA GLY A 317 -43.02 -14.58 -9.25
C GLY A 317 -41.86 -13.77 -8.67
N GLU A 318 -41.69 -12.54 -9.15
CA GLU A 318 -40.60 -11.62 -8.77
C GLU A 318 -40.43 -11.50 -7.26
N GLU A 319 -41.52 -11.62 -6.51
CA GLU A 319 -41.55 -11.60 -5.04
C GLU A 319 -40.85 -12.80 -4.40
N ARG A 320 -40.94 -14.00 -5.00
CA ARG A 320 -40.24 -15.20 -4.51
C ARG A 320 -38.75 -15.12 -4.80
N GLU A 321 -38.37 -14.52 -5.93
CA GLU A 321 -36.98 -14.30 -6.30
C GLU A 321 -36.33 -13.23 -5.41
N ARG A 322 -37.04 -12.12 -5.15
CA ARG A 322 -36.65 -11.10 -4.17
C ARG A 322 -36.46 -11.71 -2.77
N LYS A 323 -37.40 -12.53 -2.29
CA LYS A 323 -37.30 -13.23 -1.00
C LYS A 323 -36.09 -14.17 -0.94
N LEU A 324 -35.76 -14.86 -2.02
CA LEU A 324 -34.58 -15.73 -2.10
C LEU A 324 -33.28 -14.93 -2.09
N ARG A 325 -33.18 -13.81 -2.84
CA ARG A 325 -32.00 -12.92 -2.80
C ARG A 325 -31.78 -12.32 -1.43
N VAL A 326 -32.85 -11.88 -0.75
CA VAL A 326 -32.78 -11.38 0.63
C VAL A 326 -32.35 -12.49 1.61
N LYS A 327 -32.91 -13.70 1.48
CA LYS A 327 -32.55 -14.86 2.31
C LYS A 327 -31.08 -15.27 2.10
N TRP A 328 -30.61 -15.25 0.86
CA TRP A 328 -29.24 -15.62 0.49
C TRP A 328 -28.23 -14.55 0.91
N GLY A 329 -28.55 -13.27 0.70
CA GLY A 329 -27.80 -12.14 1.24
C GLY A 329 -27.65 -12.22 2.75
N ARG A 330 -28.76 -12.43 3.48
CA ARG A 330 -28.72 -12.65 4.94
C ARG A 330 -27.86 -13.85 5.35
N LYS A 331 -27.89 -14.96 4.60
CA LYS A 331 -27.06 -16.14 4.85
C LYS A 331 -25.56 -15.86 4.64
N MET A 332 -25.21 -15.18 3.55
CA MET A 332 -23.83 -14.80 3.22
C MET A 332 -23.25 -13.77 4.21
N PHE A 333 -24.05 -12.77 4.61
CA PHE A 333 -23.65 -11.79 5.62
C PHE A 333 -23.44 -12.45 6.99
N ARG A 334 -24.34 -13.34 7.42
CA ARG A 334 -24.16 -14.11 8.67
C ARG A 334 -22.90 -14.98 8.63
N GLN A 335 -22.62 -15.67 7.52
CA GLN A 335 -21.41 -16.50 7.38
C GLN A 335 -20.12 -15.66 7.42
N TRP A 336 -20.11 -14.48 6.81
CA TRP A 336 -18.97 -13.57 6.84
C TRP A 336 -18.71 -13.01 8.24
N GLU A 337 -19.77 -12.64 8.94
CA GLU A 337 -19.71 -12.17 10.32
C GLU A 337 -19.23 -13.27 11.27
N THR A 338 -19.72 -14.52 11.10
CA THR A 338 -19.21 -15.68 11.86
C THR A 338 -17.72 -15.92 11.61
N LYS A 339 -17.23 -15.76 10.37
CA LYS A 339 -15.80 -15.94 10.04
C LYS A 339 -14.92 -14.83 10.64
N GLN A 340 -15.39 -13.59 10.65
CA GLN A 340 -14.72 -12.46 11.32
C GLN A 340 -14.61 -12.70 12.82
N ARG A 341 -15.74 -13.02 13.48
CA ARG A 341 -15.81 -13.33 14.92
C ARG A 341 -14.91 -14.51 15.30
N TYR A 342 -14.88 -15.56 14.47
CA TYR A 342 -13.98 -16.71 14.64
C TYR A 342 -12.49 -16.32 14.60
N ASN A 343 -12.10 -15.44 13.68
CA ASN A 343 -10.71 -14.99 13.57
C ASN A 343 -10.29 -14.09 14.76
N ILE A 344 -11.22 -13.29 15.30
CA ILE A 344 -10.99 -12.49 16.50
C ILE A 344 -10.75 -13.41 17.71
N ALA A 345 -11.62 -14.39 17.94
CA ALA A 345 -11.45 -15.38 19.01
C ALA A 345 -10.09 -16.10 18.92
N LYS A 346 -9.69 -16.50 17.70
CA LYS A 346 -8.40 -17.13 17.44
C LYS A 346 -7.19 -16.21 17.71
N GLY A 347 -7.31 -14.92 17.42
CA GLY A 347 -6.28 -13.93 17.73
C GLY A 347 -6.13 -13.72 19.23
N LEU A 348 -7.24 -13.58 19.95
CA LEU A 348 -7.27 -13.41 21.40
C LEU A 348 -6.65 -14.61 22.13
N LEU A 349 -6.99 -15.85 21.74
CA LEU A 349 -6.38 -17.07 22.28
C LEU A 349 -4.86 -17.12 22.12
N ARG A 350 -4.32 -16.56 21.03
CA ARG A 350 -2.88 -16.56 20.75
C ARG A 350 -2.15 -15.43 21.49
N ASP A 351 -2.74 -14.25 21.50
CA ASP A 351 -2.04 -13.02 21.86
C ASP A 351 -2.33 -12.56 23.31
N ARG A 352 -3.33 -13.16 23.97
CA ARG A 352 -3.78 -12.83 25.35
C ARG A 352 -4.08 -14.08 26.18
N PRO A 353 -3.06 -14.82 26.62
CA PRO A 353 -3.24 -16.04 27.44
C PRO A 353 -3.77 -15.73 28.85
N ASP A 354 -3.78 -14.46 29.25
CA ASP A 354 -4.32 -13.95 30.51
C ASP A 354 -5.86 -13.92 30.55
N LEU A 355 -6.54 -13.96 29.40
CA LEU A 355 -7.99 -13.91 29.32
C LEU A 355 -8.61 -15.31 29.46
N THR A 356 -9.69 -15.42 30.24
CA THR A 356 -10.47 -16.65 30.37
C THR A 356 -11.26 -16.95 29.09
N GLN A 357 -11.61 -18.23 28.85
CA GLN A 357 -12.41 -18.62 27.66
C GLN A 357 -13.77 -17.90 27.59
N ARG A 358 -14.37 -17.58 28.76
CA ARG A 358 -15.63 -16.81 28.86
C ARG A 358 -15.44 -15.37 28.38
N GLU A 359 -14.36 -14.71 28.78
CA GLU A 359 -14.04 -13.35 28.32
C GLU A 359 -13.74 -13.33 26.83
N ILE A 360 -12.99 -14.30 26.32
CA ILE A 360 -12.71 -14.41 24.88
C ILE A 360 -14.00 -14.62 24.07
N ALA A 361 -14.92 -15.47 24.56
CA ALA A 361 -16.21 -15.69 23.93
C ALA A 361 -17.04 -14.40 23.88
N ALA A 362 -17.08 -13.65 24.99
CA ALA A 362 -17.75 -12.36 25.08
C ALA A 362 -17.12 -11.31 24.14
N PHE A 363 -15.80 -11.16 24.13
CA PHE A 363 -15.09 -10.19 23.28
C PHE A 363 -15.23 -10.49 21.78
N ALA A 364 -15.20 -11.76 21.40
CA ALA A 364 -15.32 -12.15 20.00
C ALA A 364 -16.77 -12.31 19.53
N GLY A 365 -17.76 -12.28 20.45
CA GLY A 365 -19.17 -12.49 20.14
C GLY A 365 -19.45 -13.88 19.56
N VAL A 366 -18.76 -14.91 20.07
CA VAL A 366 -18.91 -16.33 19.68
C VAL A 366 -19.34 -17.16 20.90
N GLY A 367 -19.97 -18.31 20.67
CA GLY A 367 -20.33 -19.24 21.75
C GLY A 367 -19.11 -19.86 22.42
N LEU A 368 -19.24 -20.20 23.71
CA LEU A 368 -18.15 -20.79 24.50
C LEU A 368 -17.56 -22.06 23.83
N ASP A 369 -18.43 -22.92 23.30
CA ASP A 369 -18.05 -24.13 22.56
C ASP A 369 -17.14 -23.83 21.34
N THR A 370 -17.35 -22.70 20.67
CA THR A 370 -16.47 -22.28 19.55
C THR A 370 -15.07 -21.92 20.05
N VAL A 371 -14.97 -21.28 21.21
CA VAL A 371 -13.68 -20.93 21.83
C VAL A 371 -12.98 -22.19 22.33
N SER A 372 -13.71 -23.13 22.97
CA SER A 372 -13.13 -24.40 23.43
C SER A 372 -12.60 -25.24 22.27
N ARG A 373 -13.34 -25.36 21.16
CA ARG A 373 -12.87 -26.03 19.93
C ARG A 373 -11.66 -25.37 19.29
N LEU A 374 -11.61 -24.03 19.32
CA LEU A 374 -10.45 -23.28 18.87
C LEU A 374 -9.24 -23.54 19.76
N ASN A 375 -9.41 -23.55 21.07
CA ASN A 375 -8.32 -23.73 22.02
C ASN A 375 -7.70 -25.14 21.90
N THR A 376 -8.52 -26.19 21.83
CA THR A 376 -8.05 -27.57 21.64
C THR A 376 -7.29 -27.73 20.32
N GLY A 377 -7.84 -27.22 19.21
CA GLY A 377 -7.17 -27.28 17.90
C GLY A 377 -5.91 -26.41 17.79
N THR A 378 -5.74 -25.40 18.64
CA THR A 378 -4.53 -24.55 18.68
C THR A 378 -3.43 -25.25 19.49
N LEU A 379 -3.78 -25.88 20.60
CA LEU A 379 -2.87 -26.68 21.42
C LEU A 379 -2.29 -27.87 20.65
N ASP A 380 -3.10 -28.57 19.84
CA ASP A 380 -2.64 -29.70 19.04
C ASP A 380 -1.61 -29.29 17.97
N ARG A 381 -1.78 -28.11 17.37
CA ARG A 381 -0.80 -27.57 16.40
C ARG A 381 0.50 -27.14 17.07
N HIS A 382 0.45 -26.60 18.28
CA HIS A 382 1.66 -26.26 19.04
C HIS A 382 2.41 -27.51 19.47
N ARG A 383 1.71 -28.52 20.00
CA ARG A 383 2.30 -29.84 20.32
C ARG A 383 2.92 -30.52 19.10
N ALA A 384 2.26 -30.46 17.93
CA ALA A 384 2.81 -31.00 16.69
C ALA A 384 4.08 -30.26 16.21
N LYS A 385 4.13 -28.93 16.36
CA LYS A 385 5.33 -28.13 16.04
C LYS A 385 6.47 -28.39 17.02
N ASP A 386 6.19 -28.53 18.30
CA ASP A 386 7.21 -28.83 19.31
C ASP A 386 7.76 -30.25 19.15
N ARG A 387 6.91 -31.23 18.79
CA ARG A 387 7.38 -32.57 18.39
C ARG A 387 8.31 -32.49 17.18
N LYS A 388 7.94 -31.74 16.13
CA LYS A 388 8.80 -31.54 14.95
C LYS A 388 10.13 -30.86 15.28
N ARG A 389 10.15 -29.89 16.21
CA ARG A 389 11.39 -29.24 16.67
C ARG A 389 12.28 -30.18 17.47
N LYS A 390 11.70 -30.99 18.36
CA LYS A 390 12.44 -31.99 19.15
C LYS A 390 13.05 -33.10 18.28
N THR A 391 12.37 -33.51 17.20
CA THR A 391 12.92 -34.48 16.24
C THR A 391 13.98 -33.86 15.32
N ALA A 392 13.87 -32.57 14.98
CA ALA A 392 14.83 -31.87 14.11
C ALA A 392 16.12 -31.42 14.83
N GLY A 393 16.17 -31.45 16.16
CA GLY A 393 17.37 -31.14 16.95
C GLY A 393 18.12 -32.38 17.49
N ARG A 394 17.72 -33.58 17.05
CA ARG A 394 18.33 -34.87 17.42
C ARG A 394 18.93 -35.62 16.23
N ALA A 395 18.81 -35.06 15.02
CA ALA A 395 19.52 -35.46 13.81
C ALA A 395 20.50 -34.34 13.48
#